data_AF-A0A348NWF0-F1
#
_entry.id   AF-A0A348NWF0-F1
#
_cell.length_a   1.000
_cell.length_b   1.000
_cell.length_c   1.000
_cell.angle_alpha   90.00
_cell.angle_beta   90.00
_cell.angle_gamma   90.00
#
_symmetry.space_group_name_H-M   'P 1'
#
loop_
_entity.id
_entity.type
_entity.pdbx_description
1 polymer ?
#
loop_
_entity_poly.entity_id
_entity_poly.type
_entity_poly.pdbx_seq_one_letter_code
_entity_poly.pdbx_strand_id
1 'polypeptide(L)'
;MKRCMVLILMISVPSLIFGSKLLYDTTSDNFRTPISLTAIDQSVAQVLDALAERAGVNLVQSEETIGKKVTLTLNEIPIKDALDLVVRATDLSYQIIDNSIIVATQKKIDREIGLNTAVFDLQYADAKTAKTMLSDISKMVQVDELGNRLIYQASPKVSKEIEKVLIRIDRPLQQVLFKARIKEVGNDREERYGLEWEKLNNYSTTVREGAYQDWGTWDWDGTNYT
;
A
#
# COMPACT_ATOMS: atom_id res chain seq x y z
N MET A 1 15.91 73.48 -5.46
CA MET A 1 15.75 72.26 -6.30
C MET A 1 16.77 71.25 -5.78
N LYS A 2 16.50 70.03 -5.33
CA LYS A 2 15.34 69.13 -5.36
C LYS A 2 15.27 68.40 -4.00
N ARG A 3 14.06 68.17 -3.52
CA ARG A 3 13.75 67.36 -2.34
C ARG A 3 14.07 65.89 -2.65
N CYS A 4 14.78 65.19 -1.76
CA CYS A 4 14.84 63.73 -1.77
C CYS A 4 14.55 63.23 -0.36
N MET A 5 13.31 62.75 -0.21
CA MET A 5 12.66 62.27 1.00
C MET A 5 13.01 60.80 1.17
N VAL A 6 13.88 60.47 2.13
CA VAL A 6 14.11 59.08 2.55
C VAL A 6 13.23 58.81 3.76
N LEU A 7 12.07 58.23 3.50
CA LEU A 7 11.12 57.74 4.50
C LEU A 7 11.39 56.25 4.70
N ILE A 8 12.18 55.89 5.70
CA ILE A 8 12.36 54.49 6.12
C ILE A 8 11.10 54.10 6.88
N LEU A 9 10.22 53.39 6.20
CA LEU A 9 9.02 52.79 6.75
C LEU A 9 9.45 51.67 7.73
N MET A 10 9.53 52.01 9.02
CA MET A 10 9.52 51.03 10.11
C MET A 10 8.18 50.30 10.06
N ILE A 11 8.12 49.18 9.34
CA ILE A 11 7.04 48.22 9.49
C ILE A 11 7.21 47.67 10.89
N SER A 12 6.49 48.27 11.84
CA SER A 12 6.19 47.64 13.12
C SER A 12 5.51 46.33 12.76
N VAL A 13 6.25 45.23 12.83
CA VAL A 13 5.66 43.90 12.88
C VAL A 13 4.88 43.93 14.19
N PRO A 14 3.53 44.01 14.18
CA PRO A 14 2.80 43.83 15.41
C PRO A 14 3.16 42.43 15.82
N SER A 15 3.81 42.32 16.97
CA SER A 15 4.05 41.07 17.67
C SER A 15 2.77 40.25 17.59
N LEU A 16 2.77 39.31 16.64
CA LEU A 16 1.87 38.19 16.57
C LEU A 16 2.20 37.35 17.80
N ILE A 17 1.73 37.82 18.95
CA ILE A 17 1.22 36.96 20.00
C ILE A 17 -0.06 36.36 19.40
N PHE A 18 0.12 35.57 18.34
CA PHE A 18 -0.78 34.47 18.07
C PHE A 18 -0.53 33.58 19.26
N GLY A 19 -1.33 33.82 20.31
CA GLY A 19 -1.45 32.90 21.40
C GLY A 19 -1.69 31.56 20.72
N SER A 20 -0.68 30.71 20.77
CA SER A 20 -0.86 29.29 20.69
C SER A 20 -1.74 28.96 21.89
N LYS A 21 -3.04 29.24 21.76
CA LYS A 21 -4.06 28.39 22.32
C LYS A 21 -3.86 27.10 21.55
N LEU A 22 -2.84 26.36 22.00
CA LEU A 22 -2.72 24.94 21.86
C LEU A 22 -4.14 24.43 21.91
N LEU A 23 -4.50 23.62 20.92
CA LEU A 23 -5.66 22.76 21.00
C LEU A 23 -5.50 21.96 22.29
N TYR A 24 -5.92 22.57 23.40
CA TYR A 24 -5.94 21.96 24.71
C TYR A 24 -7.10 21.01 24.56
N ASP A 25 -6.75 19.76 24.37
CA ASP A 25 -7.69 18.66 24.30
C ASP A 25 -8.35 18.55 25.68
N THR A 26 -9.39 19.38 25.89
CA THR A 26 -10.17 19.47 27.13
C THR A 26 -10.69 18.08 27.55
N THR A 27 -10.91 17.19 26.58
CA THR A 27 -11.26 15.79 26.79
C THR A 27 -10.26 15.09 27.71
N SER A 28 -8.95 15.28 27.48
CA SER A 28 -7.90 14.59 28.26
C SER A 28 -7.82 15.04 29.72
N ASP A 29 -8.25 16.27 30.03
CA ASP A 29 -8.13 16.86 31.36
C ASP A 29 -9.26 16.39 32.29
N ASN A 30 -10.48 16.27 31.76
CA ASN A 30 -11.65 15.77 32.48
C ASN A 30 -11.42 14.38 33.11
N PHE A 31 -10.63 13.53 32.45
CA PHE A 31 -10.30 12.18 32.90
C PHE A 31 -9.24 12.10 34.01
N ARG A 32 -8.54 13.21 34.30
CA ARG A 32 -7.46 13.29 35.30
C ARG A 32 -7.94 13.71 36.67
N THR A 33 -9.16 14.26 36.76
CA THR A 33 -9.76 14.70 38.02
C THR A 33 -9.89 13.52 38.97
N PRO A 34 -9.30 13.57 40.19
CA PRO A 34 -9.44 12.50 41.16
C PRO A 34 -10.85 12.48 41.73
N ILE A 35 -11.40 11.28 41.91
CA ILE A 35 -12.71 11.08 42.49
C ILE A 35 -12.66 10.02 43.59
N SER A 36 -13.56 10.18 44.56
CA SER A 36 -13.84 9.17 45.57
C SER A 36 -15.30 8.78 45.45
N LEU A 37 -15.57 7.48 45.37
CA LEU A 37 -16.90 6.92 45.16
C LEU A 37 -16.99 5.57 45.84
N THR A 38 -18.05 5.38 46.60
CA THR A 38 -18.38 4.09 47.22
C THR A 38 -19.69 3.61 46.65
N ALA A 39 -19.68 2.42 46.05
CA ALA A 39 -20.85 1.76 45.52
C ALA A 39 -20.92 0.36 46.10
N ILE A 40 -22.05 0.01 46.73
CA ILE A 40 -22.28 -1.29 47.35
C ILE A 40 -23.55 -1.87 46.74
N ASP A 41 -23.42 -3.03 46.08
CA ASP A 41 -24.51 -3.72 45.35
C ASP A 41 -25.29 -2.80 44.38
N GLN A 42 -24.59 -1.82 43.78
CA GLN A 42 -25.20 -0.86 42.85
C GLN A 42 -25.22 -1.42 41.43
N SER A 43 -26.19 -0.95 40.63
CA SER A 43 -26.20 -1.25 39.20
C SER A 43 -24.99 -0.61 38.53
N VAL A 44 -24.31 -1.36 37.66
CA VAL A 44 -23.14 -0.87 36.90
C VAL A 44 -23.53 0.36 36.08
N ALA A 45 -24.72 0.37 35.50
CA ALA A 45 -25.25 1.52 34.76
C ALA A 45 -25.23 2.81 35.60
N GLN A 46 -25.74 2.75 36.83
CA GLN A 46 -25.81 3.91 37.73
C GLN A 46 -24.43 4.39 38.17
N VAL A 47 -23.51 3.46 38.43
CA VAL A 47 -22.13 3.80 38.78
C VAL A 47 -21.45 4.49 37.60
N LEU A 48 -21.60 3.97 36.38
CA LEU A 48 -21.04 4.57 35.17
C LEU A 48 -21.65 5.95 34.89
N ASP A 49 -22.97 6.12 35.08
CA ASP A 49 -23.63 7.42 34.94
C ASP A 49 -23.04 8.46 35.91
N ALA A 50 -22.89 8.09 37.19
CA ALA A 50 -22.28 8.97 38.19
C ALA A 50 -20.81 9.32 37.85
N LEU A 51 -20.07 8.37 37.27
CA LEU A 51 -18.70 8.63 36.81
C LEU A 51 -18.68 9.60 35.62
N ALA A 52 -19.57 9.42 34.64
CA ALA A 52 -19.65 10.28 33.46
C ALA A 52 -20.13 11.70 33.80
N GLU A 53 -21.11 11.82 34.69
CA GLU A 53 -21.60 13.11 35.18
C GLU A 53 -20.50 13.90 35.88
N ARG A 54 -19.71 13.24 36.75
CA ARG A 54 -18.54 13.86 37.40
C ARG A 54 -17.44 14.24 36.41
N ALA A 55 -17.31 13.49 35.32
CA ALA A 55 -16.34 13.78 34.25
C ALA A 55 -16.81 14.87 33.28
N GLY A 56 -18.11 15.20 33.25
CA GLY A 56 -18.68 16.12 32.27
C GLY A 56 -18.68 15.57 30.84
N VAL A 57 -18.79 14.25 30.67
CA VAL A 57 -18.76 13.56 29.37
C VAL A 57 -20.09 12.87 29.08
N ASN A 58 -20.39 12.67 27.80
CA ASN A 58 -21.56 11.89 27.40
C ASN A 58 -21.29 10.40 27.63
N LEU A 59 -22.31 9.65 28.02
CA LEU A 59 -22.20 8.21 28.23
C LEU A 59 -23.21 7.47 27.36
N VAL A 60 -22.72 6.48 26.61
CA VAL A 60 -23.53 5.56 25.82
C VAL A 60 -23.30 4.16 26.37
N GLN A 61 -24.36 3.55 26.90
CA GLN A 61 -24.30 2.21 27.47
C GLN A 61 -25.01 1.21 26.55
N SER A 62 -24.45 0.01 26.38
CA SER A 62 -25.16 -1.09 25.72
C SER A 62 -26.13 -1.79 26.67
N GLU A 63 -27.12 -2.53 26.14
CA GLU A 63 -28.05 -3.34 26.94
C GLU A 63 -27.36 -4.32 27.89
N GLU A 64 -26.11 -4.68 27.61
CA GLU A 64 -25.29 -5.62 28.40
C GLU A 64 -24.80 -5.02 29.73
N THR A 65 -24.94 -3.69 29.93
CA THR A 65 -24.69 -3.04 31.23
C THR A 65 -25.86 -3.24 32.20
N ILE A 66 -27.06 -3.50 31.67
CA ILE A 66 -28.30 -3.61 32.43
C ILE A 66 -28.30 -4.95 33.18
N GLY A 67 -28.48 -4.90 34.50
CA GLY A 67 -28.57 -6.09 35.36
C GLY A 67 -27.24 -6.58 35.95
N LYS A 68 -26.11 -5.99 35.56
CA LYS A 68 -24.83 -6.22 36.24
C LYS A 68 -24.75 -5.34 37.49
N LYS A 69 -24.30 -5.92 38.59
CA LYS A 69 -24.06 -5.22 39.85
C LYS A 69 -22.59 -5.20 40.19
N VAL A 70 -22.18 -4.17 40.92
CA VAL A 70 -20.79 -4.02 41.35
C VAL A 70 -20.71 -3.45 42.75
N THR A 71 -19.71 -3.92 43.50
CA THR A 71 -19.36 -3.40 44.83
C THR A 71 -17.90 -2.94 44.77
N LEU A 72 -17.67 -1.64 44.94
CA LEU A 72 -16.37 -1.00 44.82
C LEU A 72 -16.24 0.22 45.73
N THR A 73 -15.01 0.48 46.15
CA THR A 73 -14.63 1.65 46.91
C THR A 73 -13.42 2.28 46.23
N LEU A 74 -13.59 3.51 45.77
CA LEU A 74 -12.59 4.29 45.07
C LEU A 74 -12.19 5.46 45.95
N ASN A 75 -10.90 5.68 46.15
CA ASN A 75 -10.34 6.74 46.98
C ASN A 75 -9.30 7.51 46.18
N GLU A 76 -9.61 8.76 45.80
CA GLU A 76 -8.70 9.65 45.08
C GLU A 76 -8.10 9.05 43.80
N ILE A 77 -8.91 8.31 43.04
CA ILE A 77 -8.50 7.67 41.79
C ILE A 77 -8.93 8.55 40.61
N PRO A 78 -8.10 8.74 39.57
CA PRO A 78 -8.49 9.42 38.34
C PRO A 78 -9.71 8.75 37.70
N ILE A 79 -10.62 9.54 37.12
CA ILE A 79 -11.87 9.01 36.52
C ILE A 79 -11.59 7.91 35.49
N LYS A 80 -10.56 8.06 34.66
CA LYS A 80 -10.18 7.03 33.69
C LYS A 80 -9.85 5.69 34.35
N ASP A 81 -9.13 5.72 35.47
CA ASP A 81 -8.71 4.52 36.18
C ASP A 81 -9.89 3.93 36.96
N ALA A 82 -10.76 4.77 37.50
CA ALA A 82 -12.03 4.34 38.10
C ALA A 82 -12.91 3.59 37.08
N LEU A 83 -13.13 4.18 35.89
CA LEU A 83 -13.88 3.56 34.80
C LEU A 83 -13.29 2.20 34.41
N ASP A 84 -11.97 2.15 34.25
CA ASP A 84 -11.23 0.95 33.90
C ASP A 84 -11.42 -0.17 34.94
N LEU A 85 -11.47 0.15 36.24
CA LEU A 85 -11.78 -0.82 37.30
C LEU A 85 -13.21 -1.36 37.23
N VAL A 86 -14.22 -0.49 37.04
CA VAL A 86 -15.63 -0.89 36.94
C VAL A 86 -15.86 -1.82 35.76
N VAL A 87 -15.32 -1.43 34.60
CA VAL A 87 -15.50 -2.12 33.33
C VAL A 87 -14.79 -3.48 33.34
N ARG A 88 -13.60 -3.57 33.94
CA ARG A 88 -12.88 -4.86 34.13
C ARG A 88 -13.60 -5.81 35.08
N ALA A 89 -14.18 -5.32 36.17
CA ALA A 89 -14.89 -6.15 37.13
C ALA A 89 -16.15 -6.82 36.53
N THR A 90 -16.65 -6.29 35.41
CA THR A 90 -17.94 -6.66 34.83
C THR A 90 -17.82 -7.30 33.44
N ASP A 91 -16.61 -7.63 32.98
CA ASP A 91 -16.31 -8.16 31.64
C ASP A 91 -16.87 -7.28 30.50
N LEU A 92 -16.81 -5.96 30.72
CA LEU A 92 -17.14 -4.97 29.72
C LEU A 92 -15.84 -4.36 29.17
N SER A 93 -15.97 -3.51 28.17
CA SER A 93 -14.91 -2.66 27.64
C SER A 93 -15.48 -1.25 27.42
N TYR A 94 -14.59 -0.26 27.30
CA TYR A 94 -15.01 1.11 26.98
C TYR A 94 -14.15 1.69 25.87
N GLN A 95 -14.74 2.58 25.09
CA GLN A 95 -14.05 3.37 24.08
C GLN A 95 -14.41 4.84 24.25
N ILE A 96 -13.39 5.69 24.28
CA ILE A 96 -13.56 7.14 24.34
C ILE A 96 -13.55 7.64 22.89
N ILE A 97 -14.61 8.37 22.50
CA ILE A 97 -14.74 9.04 21.21
C ILE A 97 -15.12 10.49 21.50
N ASP A 98 -14.18 11.39 21.25
CA ASP A 98 -14.31 12.82 21.58
C ASP A 98 -14.76 13.01 23.04
N ASN A 99 -15.85 13.73 23.28
CA ASN A 99 -16.42 13.95 24.62
C ASN A 99 -17.43 12.86 25.05
N SER A 100 -17.37 11.67 24.46
CA SER A 100 -18.31 10.58 24.72
C SER A 100 -17.59 9.29 25.08
N ILE A 101 -18.12 8.58 26.08
CA ILE A 101 -17.67 7.25 26.46
C ILE A 101 -18.72 6.26 26.02
N ILE A 102 -18.31 5.24 25.29
CA ILE A 102 -19.17 4.11 24.92
C ILE A 102 -18.73 2.90 25.71
N VAL A 103 -19.66 2.27 26.43
CA VAL A 103 -19.42 1.08 27.24
C VAL A 103 -20.22 -0.08 26.67
N ALA A 104 -19.53 -1.15 26.28
CA ALA A 104 -20.13 -2.37 25.74
C ALA A 104 -19.21 -3.58 25.93
N THR A 105 -19.65 -4.79 25.59
CA THR A 105 -18.73 -5.94 25.56
C THR A 105 -17.60 -5.73 24.55
N GLN A 106 -16.43 -6.32 24.83
CA GLN A 106 -15.26 -6.23 23.95
C GLN A 106 -15.60 -6.60 22.49
N LYS A 107 -16.40 -7.64 22.29
CA LYS A 107 -16.85 -8.09 20.96
C LYS A 107 -17.68 -7.04 20.22
N LYS A 108 -18.49 -6.26 20.94
CA LYS A 108 -19.35 -5.22 20.35
C LYS A 108 -18.56 -3.97 20.03
N ILE A 109 -17.65 -3.56 20.92
CA ILE A 109 -16.72 -2.46 20.65
C ILE A 109 -15.89 -2.75 19.40
N ASP A 110 -15.28 -3.94 19.32
CA ASP A 110 -14.43 -4.32 18.18
C ASP A 110 -15.20 -4.37 16.85
N ARG A 111 -16.49 -4.72 16.88
CA ARG A 111 -17.31 -4.90 15.68
C ARG A 111 -18.00 -3.62 15.21
N GLU A 112 -18.55 -2.83 16.12
CA GLU A 112 -19.47 -1.73 15.79
C GLU A 112 -18.85 -0.35 15.96
N ILE A 113 -17.94 -0.19 16.93
CA ILE A 113 -17.40 1.12 17.35
C ILE A 113 -15.94 1.26 16.89
N GLY A 114 -15.27 0.14 16.72
CA GLY A 114 -13.91 0.07 16.25
C GLY A 114 -13.76 0.41 14.78
N LEU A 115 -14.78 0.40 13.93
CA LEU A 115 -14.59 0.48 12.47
C LEU A 115 -14.85 1.87 11.90
N ASN A 116 -13.77 2.60 11.57
CA ASN A 116 -13.86 3.87 10.88
C ASN A 116 -13.75 3.66 9.36
N THR A 117 -14.62 4.33 8.60
CA THR A 117 -14.51 4.42 7.15
C THR A 117 -13.56 5.54 6.78
N ALA A 118 -12.51 5.22 6.06
CA ALA A 118 -11.55 6.18 5.55
C ALA A 118 -11.43 6.05 4.02
N VAL A 119 -11.13 7.18 3.38
CA VAL A 119 -10.86 7.26 1.94
C VAL A 119 -9.39 7.61 1.76
N PHE A 120 -8.70 6.89 0.89
CA PHE A 120 -7.32 7.13 0.54
C PHE A 120 -7.19 7.32 -0.96
N ASP A 121 -6.64 8.46 -1.36
CA ASP A 121 -6.42 8.82 -2.75
C ASP A 121 -5.06 8.28 -3.22
N LEU A 122 -5.04 7.49 -4.30
CA LEU A 122 -3.81 6.93 -4.88
C LEU A 122 -3.37 7.77 -6.07
N GLN A 123 -2.08 8.10 -6.14
CA GLN A 123 -1.52 8.96 -7.19
C GLN A 123 -0.82 8.20 -8.31
N TYR A 124 -0.09 7.13 -7.97
CA TYR A 124 0.76 6.36 -8.89
C TYR A 124 0.34 4.90 -8.98
N ALA A 125 -0.09 4.31 -7.87
CA ALA A 125 -0.56 2.93 -7.81
C ALA A 125 -2.03 2.81 -8.24
N ASP A 126 -2.34 1.68 -8.88
CA ASP A 126 -3.70 1.34 -9.30
C ASP A 126 -4.52 0.78 -8.12
N ALA A 127 -5.71 1.33 -7.89
CA ALA A 127 -6.58 0.97 -6.77
C ALA A 127 -7.00 -0.51 -6.79
N LYS A 128 -7.20 -1.11 -7.97
CA LYS A 128 -7.59 -2.53 -8.10
C LYS A 128 -6.46 -3.46 -7.66
N THR A 129 -5.23 -3.12 -8.04
CA THR A 129 -4.02 -3.83 -7.61
C THR A 129 -3.82 -3.68 -6.10
N ALA A 130 -3.96 -2.47 -5.58
CA ALA A 130 -3.83 -2.19 -4.15
C ALA A 130 -4.89 -2.91 -3.29
N LYS A 131 -6.14 -3.03 -3.76
CA LYS A 131 -7.18 -3.83 -3.10
C LYS A 131 -6.75 -5.29 -2.91
N THR A 132 -6.16 -5.88 -3.94
CA THR A 132 -5.67 -7.27 -3.91
C THR A 132 -4.53 -7.45 -2.89
N MET A 133 -3.68 -6.44 -2.71
CA MET A 133 -2.63 -6.47 -1.69
C MET A 133 -3.16 -6.27 -0.27
N LEU A 134 -4.26 -5.53 -0.11
CA LEU A 134 -4.87 -5.22 1.18
C LEU A 134 -5.91 -6.24 1.65
N SER A 135 -6.29 -7.22 0.81
CA SER A 135 -7.30 -8.23 1.16
C SER A 135 -6.92 -9.09 2.35
N ASP A 136 -5.62 -9.27 2.59
CA ASP A 136 -5.10 -10.03 3.73
C ASP A 136 -5.26 -9.26 5.05
N ILE A 137 -5.29 -7.93 4.98
CA ILE A 137 -5.32 -7.03 6.14
C ILE A 137 -6.76 -6.66 6.49
N SER A 138 -7.61 -6.40 5.49
CA SER A 138 -9.00 -6.04 5.72
C SER A 138 -9.93 -6.56 4.62
N LYS A 139 -11.08 -7.13 5.03
CA LYS A 139 -12.09 -7.66 4.12
C LYS A 139 -13.04 -6.59 3.56
N MET A 140 -13.11 -5.43 4.20
CA MET A 140 -13.99 -4.32 3.85
C MET A 140 -13.23 -3.22 3.09
N VAL A 141 -12.72 -3.55 1.90
CA VAL A 141 -12.07 -2.61 0.98
C VAL A 141 -12.85 -2.53 -0.32
N GLN A 142 -13.29 -1.34 -0.67
CA GLN A 142 -13.94 -0.97 -1.92
C GLN A 142 -13.02 -0.08 -2.75
N VAL A 143 -13.14 -0.20 -4.06
CA VAL A 143 -12.38 0.60 -5.02
C VAL A 143 -13.34 1.53 -5.73
N ASP A 144 -12.99 2.81 -5.78
CA ASP A 144 -13.60 3.77 -6.68
C ASP A 144 -12.72 3.87 -7.94
N GLU A 145 -13.15 3.19 -9.01
CA GLU A 145 -12.41 3.09 -10.27
C GLU A 145 -12.31 4.44 -10.99
N LEU A 146 -13.30 5.33 -10.84
CA LEU A 146 -13.31 6.63 -11.52
C LEU A 146 -12.32 7.61 -10.87
N GLY A 147 -12.19 7.55 -9.56
CA GLY A 147 -11.31 8.42 -8.78
C GLY A 147 -9.91 7.86 -8.51
N ASN A 148 -9.64 6.59 -8.83
CA ASN A 148 -8.49 5.83 -8.34
C ASN A 148 -8.33 5.94 -6.80
N ARG A 149 -9.43 5.72 -6.07
CA ARG A 149 -9.46 5.84 -4.60
C ARG A 149 -9.77 4.51 -3.95
N LEU A 150 -9.23 4.32 -2.76
CA LEU A 150 -9.55 3.20 -1.89
C LEU A 150 -10.44 3.67 -0.76
N ILE A 151 -11.59 3.02 -0.63
CA ILE A 151 -12.51 3.22 0.49
C ILE A 151 -12.40 1.97 1.35
N TYR A 152 -11.97 2.13 2.59
CA TYR A 152 -11.81 0.99 3.50
C TYR A 152 -12.45 1.28 4.84
N GLN A 153 -12.99 0.23 5.45
CA GLN A 153 -13.56 0.28 6.79
C GLN A 153 -12.71 -0.62 7.70
N ALA A 154 -12.01 -0.01 8.65
CA ALA A 154 -11.05 -0.70 9.49
C ALA A 154 -10.91 -0.03 10.86
N SER A 155 -10.30 -0.74 11.81
CA SER A 155 -10.03 -0.13 13.12
C SER A 155 -8.97 0.95 13.09
N PRO A 156 -8.98 1.96 13.98
CA PRO A 156 -7.95 3.00 14.03
C PRO A 156 -6.52 2.44 14.03
N LYS A 157 -6.31 1.27 14.65
CA LYS A 157 -5.02 0.58 14.66
C LYS A 157 -4.67 0.02 13.27
N VAL A 158 -5.62 -0.66 12.64
CA VAL A 158 -5.46 -1.27 11.31
C VAL A 158 -5.40 -0.20 10.21
N SER A 159 -6.18 0.87 10.33
CA SER A 159 -6.17 2.01 9.40
C SER A 159 -4.79 2.66 9.32
N LYS A 160 -4.13 2.90 10.47
CA LYS A 160 -2.74 3.38 10.51
C LYS A 160 -1.74 2.42 9.87
N GLU A 161 -2.02 1.12 9.91
CA GLU A 161 -1.19 0.10 9.27
C GLU A 161 -1.39 0.08 7.76
N ILE A 162 -2.64 0.11 7.30
CA ILE A 162 -3.03 0.24 5.89
C ILE A 162 -2.38 1.50 5.29
N GLU A 163 -2.49 2.64 5.96
CA GLU A 163 -1.90 3.91 5.50
C GLU A 163 -0.38 3.80 5.29
N LYS A 164 0.35 3.18 6.22
CA LYS A 164 1.80 2.96 6.09
C LYS A 164 2.14 2.07 4.89
N VAL A 165 1.33 1.05 4.62
CA VAL A 165 1.51 0.15 3.47
C VAL A 165 1.22 0.91 2.17
N LEU A 166 0.15 1.69 2.12
CA LEU A 166 -0.23 2.47 0.95
C LEU A 166 0.83 3.50 0.57
N ILE A 167 1.40 4.23 1.53
CA ILE A 167 2.50 5.18 1.30
C ILE A 167 3.75 4.51 0.70
N ARG A 168 3.96 3.22 0.97
CA ARG A 168 5.10 2.47 0.43
C ARG A 168 4.85 2.00 -1.01
N ILE A 169 3.62 1.62 -1.33
CA ILE A 169 3.22 1.10 -2.64
C ILE A 169 3.00 2.25 -3.63
N ASP A 170 2.44 3.37 -3.17
CA ASP A 170 2.08 4.51 -4.02
C ASP A 170 3.30 5.38 -4.36
N ARG A 171 4.22 4.84 -5.16
CA ARG A 171 5.45 5.49 -5.60
C ARG A 171 5.58 5.48 -7.11
N PRO A 172 6.25 6.49 -7.70
CA PRO A 172 6.50 6.52 -9.13
C PRO A 172 7.39 5.35 -9.56
N LEU A 173 7.08 4.79 -10.72
CA LEU A 173 7.86 3.72 -11.35
C LEU A 173 9.28 4.21 -11.64
N GLN A 174 10.30 3.47 -11.20
CA GLN A 174 11.69 3.76 -11.57
C GLN A 174 11.96 3.25 -12.99
N GLN A 175 12.19 4.18 -13.91
CA GLN A 175 12.60 3.84 -15.27
C GLN A 175 14.11 3.55 -15.30
N VAL A 176 14.49 2.40 -15.87
CA VAL A 176 15.89 2.03 -16.07
C VAL A 176 16.23 1.97 -17.56
N LEU A 177 17.35 2.57 -17.94
CA LEU A 177 17.86 2.52 -19.32
C LEU A 177 18.77 1.31 -19.49
N PHE A 178 18.40 0.42 -20.40
CA PHE A 178 19.27 -0.68 -20.81
C PHE A 178 20.20 -0.23 -21.93
N LYS A 179 21.50 -0.42 -21.75
CA LYS A 179 22.52 -0.17 -22.78
C LYS A 179 23.24 -1.47 -23.12
N ALA A 180 22.84 -2.12 -24.20
CA ALA A 180 23.61 -3.21 -24.78
C ALA A 180 24.78 -2.63 -25.59
N ARG A 181 25.98 -3.21 -25.44
CA ARG A 181 27.11 -2.97 -26.33
C ARG A 181 27.54 -4.31 -26.91
N ILE A 182 27.40 -4.45 -28.21
CA ILE A 182 27.90 -5.61 -28.94
C ILE A 182 29.39 -5.35 -29.22
N LYS A 183 30.24 -6.31 -28.85
CA LYS A 183 31.68 -6.29 -29.14
C LYS A 183 32.02 -7.56 -29.89
N GLU A 184 32.23 -7.41 -31.19
CA GLU A 184 32.75 -8.46 -32.03
C GLU A 184 34.26 -8.56 -31.82
N VAL A 185 34.75 -9.77 -31.55
CA VAL A 185 36.18 -10.08 -31.46
C VAL A 185 36.50 -10.96 -32.68
N GLY A 186 37.13 -10.38 -33.69
CA GLY A 186 37.62 -11.14 -34.84
C GLY A 186 38.80 -12.02 -34.41
N ASN A 187 38.73 -13.32 -34.70
CA ASN A 187 39.84 -14.25 -34.49
C ASN A 187 40.52 -14.55 -35.83
N ASP A 188 41.26 -13.59 -36.37
CA ASP A 188 41.96 -13.67 -37.68
C ASP A 188 43.16 -14.63 -37.71
N ARG A 189 43.22 -15.67 -36.85
CA ARG A 189 44.43 -16.51 -36.70
C ARG A 189 44.25 -18.03 -36.79
N GLU A 190 43.12 -18.57 -37.26
CA GLU A 190 42.96 -20.03 -37.44
C GLU A 190 42.40 -20.51 -38.81
N GLU A 191 42.38 -19.69 -39.86
CA GLU A 191 41.93 -20.10 -41.21
C GLU A 191 42.97 -20.86 -42.07
N ARG A 192 44.05 -21.42 -41.49
CA ARG A 192 45.09 -22.18 -42.26
C ARG A 192 44.93 -23.70 -42.25
N TYR A 193 43.89 -24.25 -41.62
CA TYR A 193 43.67 -25.70 -41.52
C TYR A 193 42.28 -26.16 -41.97
N GLY A 194 41.58 -25.38 -42.80
CA GLY A 194 40.25 -25.75 -43.33
C GLY A 194 40.33 -26.66 -44.56
N LEU A 195 39.63 -27.79 -44.53
CA LEU A 195 39.44 -28.69 -45.68
C LEU A 195 38.40 -28.13 -46.65
N GLU A 196 38.72 -28.10 -47.96
CA GLU A 196 37.82 -27.64 -49.03
C GLU A 196 36.80 -28.74 -49.38
N TRP A 197 35.59 -28.65 -48.81
CA TRP A 197 34.51 -29.63 -49.04
C TRP A 197 33.93 -29.60 -50.46
N GLU A 198 34.06 -28.49 -51.20
CA GLU A 198 33.59 -28.38 -52.60
C GLU A 198 34.37 -29.27 -53.57
N LYS A 199 35.67 -29.54 -53.31
CA LYS A 199 36.48 -30.40 -54.20
C LYS A 199 36.13 -31.89 -54.10
N LEU A 200 35.43 -32.31 -53.05
CA LEU A 200 35.19 -33.72 -52.78
C LEU A 200 33.95 -34.30 -53.45
N ASN A 201 33.10 -33.48 -54.08
CA ASN A 201 31.80 -33.96 -54.59
C ASN A 201 31.56 -33.85 -56.10
N ASN A 202 32.61 -33.73 -56.93
CA ASN A 202 32.45 -33.79 -58.38
C ASN A 202 32.55 -35.24 -58.90
N TYR A 203 31.44 -35.98 -58.80
CA TYR A 203 31.25 -37.18 -59.62
C TYR A 203 30.66 -36.78 -60.98
N SER A 204 31.51 -36.58 -62.00
CA SER A 204 31.04 -36.44 -63.37
C SER A 204 30.86 -37.83 -64.00
N THR A 205 29.63 -38.29 -64.16
CA THR A 205 29.34 -39.44 -65.03
C THR A 205 29.14 -38.94 -66.45
N THR A 206 30.06 -39.28 -67.36
CA THR A 206 29.92 -39.00 -68.79
C THR A 206 29.31 -40.20 -69.48
N VAL A 207 28.02 -40.13 -69.83
CA VAL A 207 27.37 -41.10 -70.70
C VAL A 207 27.69 -40.73 -72.14
N ARG A 208 28.33 -41.65 -72.89
CA ARG A 208 28.57 -41.50 -74.33
C ARG A 208 27.61 -42.41 -75.09
N GLU A 209 26.69 -41.80 -75.84
CA GLU A 209 25.93 -42.50 -76.89
C GLU A 209 26.84 -42.66 -78.12
N GLY A 210 27.03 -43.90 -78.57
CA GLY A 210 27.86 -44.20 -79.75
C GLY A 210 27.14 -43.82 -81.04
N ALA A 211 27.77 -43.00 -81.88
CA ALA A 211 27.26 -42.69 -83.21
C ALA A 211 27.50 -43.86 -84.19
N TYR A 212 26.49 -44.17 -84.99
CA TYR A 212 26.48 -45.18 -86.04
C TYR A 212 27.59 -44.90 -87.08
N GLN A 213 28.41 -45.90 -87.40
CA GLN A 213 29.57 -45.77 -88.28
C GLN A 213 29.21 -46.27 -89.69
N ASP A 214 29.11 -45.34 -90.64
CA ASP A 214 28.86 -45.59 -92.07
C ASP A 214 30.17 -45.99 -92.77
N TRP A 215 30.20 -47.15 -93.43
CA TRP A 215 31.38 -47.69 -94.11
C TRP A 215 31.26 -47.43 -95.61
N GLY A 216 31.87 -46.32 -96.06
CA GLY A 216 31.84 -45.86 -97.45
C GLY A 216 32.28 -46.91 -98.48
N THR A 217 31.67 -46.80 -99.67
CA THR A 217 31.86 -47.62 -100.86
C THR A 217 33.24 -47.41 -101.51
N TRP A 218 33.90 -48.51 -101.91
CA TRP A 218 35.22 -48.46 -102.56
C TRP A 218 35.08 -48.30 -104.08
N ASP A 219 35.57 -47.17 -104.64
CA ASP A 219 35.76 -46.97 -106.07
C ASP A 219 37.14 -47.51 -106.49
N TRP A 220 37.16 -48.46 -107.42
CA TRP A 220 38.37 -49.03 -108.01
C TRP A 220 38.71 -48.30 -109.31
N ASP A 221 39.86 -47.61 -109.36
CA ASP A 221 40.43 -47.09 -110.61
C ASP A 221 41.40 -48.13 -111.21
N GLY A 222 41.29 -48.33 -112.53
CA GLY A 222 42.12 -49.26 -113.28
C GLY A 222 42.89 -48.52 -114.36
N THR A 223 44.20 -48.31 -114.15
CA THR A 223 45.26 -48.06 -115.16
C THR A 223 46.64 -48.15 -114.45
N ASN A 224 47.78 -48.57 -114.99
CA ASN A 224 48.18 -49.44 -116.09
C ASN A 224 49.71 -49.67 -116.00
N TYR A 225 50.13 -50.92 -116.28
CA TYR A 225 51.38 -51.43 -116.90
C TYR A 225 52.80 -50.99 -116.48
N THR A 226 53.65 -51.99 -116.16
CA THR A 226 54.69 -52.55 -117.07
C THR A 226 54.88 -54.02 -116.80
#